data_AF-A0A973D5A0-F1
#
_entry.id   AF-A0A973D5A0-F1
#
_cell.length_a   1.000
_cell.length_b   1.000
_cell.length_c   1.000
_cell.angle_alpha   90.00
_cell.angle_beta   90.00
_cell.angle_gamma   90.00
#
_symmetry.space_group_name_H-M   'P 1'
#
loop_
_entity.id
_entity.type
_entity.pdbx_description
1 polymer ?
#
loop_
_entity_poly.entity_id
_entity_poly.type
_entity_poly.pdbx_seq_one_letter_code
_entity_poly.pdbx_strand_id
1 'polypeptide(L)'
;VTNKNTSKPGPKPTVLIGGNLTEMEQAIGVSGPEILYVGDHIYSDLISSKKNVYWRTMLVVPELQEELSIQETLPGIVRQLKEVDERRISTEREVMHWKAIEGSLKAITTEDRAERQDLKKLRHECAIARKQATDTLKDFIRQRESLRSRLSTATNTQWGSLFRAGSELTYYGRQLEDYACTYTSNATNLIFYPPNHYFRSPMDYLPHELESM
;
A
#
# COMPACT_ATOMS: atom_id res chain seq x y z
N VAL A 1 30.57 -34.15 6.81
CA VAL A 1 29.51 -34.43 5.81
C VAL A 1 29.85 -33.64 4.56
N THR A 2 30.38 -34.31 3.55
CA THR A 2 30.82 -33.70 2.28
C THR A 2 29.62 -33.14 1.54
N ASN A 3 29.54 -31.82 1.46
CA ASN A 3 28.53 -31.11 0.69
C ASN A 3 28.83 -31.34 -0.80
N LYS A 4 28.30 -32.44 -1.36
CA LYS A 4 28.31 -32.69 -2.80
C LYS A 4 27.41 -31.63 -3.42
N ASN A 5 28.01 -30.52 -3.87
CA ASN A 5 27.44 -29.68 -4.92
C ASN A 5 27.35 -30.52 -6.20
N THR A 6 26.39 -31.44 -6.26
CA THR A 6 25.90 -31.95 -7.53
C THR A 6 25.08 -30.82 -8.12
N SER A 7 25.68 -30.02 -9.01
CA SER A 7 24.89 -29.19 -9.91
C SER A 7 23.89 -30.12 -10.59
N LYS A 8 22.60 -29.97 -10.24
CA LYS A 8 21.53 -30.70 -10.91
C LYS A 8 21.72 -30.45 -12.41
N PRO A 9 21.75 -31.50 -13.25
CA PRO A 9 21.93 -31.31 -14.68
C PRO A 9 20.85 -30.35 -15.16
N GLY A 10 21.27 -29.18 -15.66
CA GLY A 10 20.35 -28.19 -16.21
C GLY A 10 19.57 -28.77 -17.39
N PRO A 11 18.48 -28.12 -17.79
CA PRO A 11 17.64 -28.61 -18.88
C PRO A 11 18.49 -28.84 -20.13
N LYS A 12 18.23 -29.95 -20.83
CA LYS A 12 18.85 -30.17 -22.13
C LYS A 12 18.42 -29.04 -23.08
N PRO A 13 19.33 -28.47 -23.89
CA PRO A 13 18.98 -27.38 -24.80
C PRO A 13 18.07 -27.94 -25.90
N THR A 14 16.76 -27.78 -25.74
CA THR A 14 15.75 -28.33 -26.64
C THR A 14 14.61 -27.32 -26.77
N VAL A 15 14.12 -27.12 -27.99
CA VAL A 15 12.95 -26.28 -28.24
C VAL A 15 11.71 -27.12 -27.98
N LEU A 16 10.88 -26.68 -27.04
CA LEU A 16 9.62 -27.31 -26.67
C LEU A 16 8.46 -26.42 -27.12
N ILE A 17 7.31 -27.02 -27.42
CA ILE A 17 6.08 -26.32 -27.83
C ILE A 17 4.93 -26.83 -26.96
N GLY A 18 4.18 -25.93 -26.35
CA GLY A 18 3.08 -26.28 -25.45
C GLY A 18 3.58 -26.81 -24.10
N GLY A 19 2.98 -27.93 -23.65
CA GLY A 19 3.29 -28.56 -22.37
C GLY A 19 2.56 -27.92 -21.18
N ASN A 20 2.93 -28.36 -19.98
CA ASN A 20 2.42 -27.81 -18.72
C ASN A 20 3.53 -27.61 -17.68
N LEU A 21 3.22 -26.90 -16.59
CA LEU A 21 4.18 -26.55 -15.55
C LEU A 21 4.83 -27.79 -14.90
N THR A 22 4.09 -28.87 -14.72
CA THR A 22 4.60 -30.12 -14.11
C THR A 22 5.63 -30.80 -15.02
N GLU A 23 5.36 -30.87 -16.32
CA GLU A 23 6.31 -31.40 -17.31
C GLU A 23 7.56 -30.53 -17.39
N MET A 24 7.41 -29.21 -17.25
CA MET A 24 8.54 -28.28 -17.19
C MET A 24 9.44 -28.54 -15.98
N GLU A 25 8.87 -28.74 -14.78
CA GLU A 25 9.64 -29.09 -13.58
C GLU A 25 10.41 -30.40 -13.77
N GLN A 26 9.77 -31.42 -14.34
CA GLN A 26 10.40 -32.71 -14.62
C GLN A 26 11.56 -32.58 -15.63
N ALA A 27 11.40 -31.72 -16.64
CA ALA A 27 12.43 -31.48 -17.66
C ALA A 27 13.65 -30.71 -17.13
N ILE A 28 13.43 -29.73 -16.23
CA ILE A 28 14.50 -28.91 -15.64
C ILE A 28 15.14 -29.64 -14.44
N GLY A 29 14.42 -30.54 -13.78
CA GLY A 29 14.90 -31.29 -12.61
C GLY A 29 14.91 -30.50 -11.31
N VAL A 30 14.19 -29.37 -11.27
CA VAL A 30 13.96 -28.53 -10.09
C VAL A 30 12.47 -28.26 -9.95
N SER A 31 12.02 -27.94 -8.74
CA SER A 31 10.60 -27.78 -8.44
C SER A 31 10.32 -26.64 -7.48
N GLY A 32 9.12 -26.06 -7.57
CA GLY A 32 8.60 -25.11 -6.60
C GLY A 32 9.49 -23.86 -6.43
N PRO A 33 9.93 -23.53 -5.20
CA PRO A 33 10.59 -22.26 -4.90
C PRO A 33 12.02 -22.15 -5.46
N GLU A 34 12.59 -23.23 -6.00
CA GLU A 34 13.87 -23.20 -6.72
C GLU A 34 13.74 -22.54 -8.11
N ILE A 35 12.52 -22.36 -8.61
CA ILE A 35 12.23 -21.73 -9.91
C ILE A 35 11.72 -20.31 -9.68
N LEU A 36 12.37 -19.34 -10.35
CA LEU A 36 11.89 -17.98 -10.48
C LEU A 36 11.32 -17.79 -11.89
N TYR A 37 10.02 -17.54 -11.98
CA TYR A 37 9.35 -17.17 -13.22
C TYR A 37 9.20 -15.67 -13.32
N VAL A 38 9.55 -15.12 -14.48
CA VAL A 38 9.54 -13.69 -14.77
C VAL A 38 8.55 -13.44 -15.91
N GLY A 39 7.55 -12.59 -15.67
CA GLY A 39 6.53 -12.25 -16.64
C GLY A 39 6.14 -10.78 -16.56
N ASP A 40 5.24 -10.35 -17.44
CA ASP A 40 4.75 -8.96 -17.52
C ASP A 40 3.22 -8.87 -17.30
N HIS A 41 2.52 -10.00 -17.26
CA HIS A 41 1.07 -10.05 -17.05
C HIS A 41 0.69 -10.85 -15.81
N ILE A 42 0.11 -10.18 -14.81
CA ILE A 42 -0.25 -10.79 -13.52
C ILE A 42 -1.07 -12.08 -13.69
N TYR A 43 -2.11 -12.02 -14.50
CA TYR A 43 -3.07 -13.12 -14.63
C TYR A 43 -2.55 -14.32 -15.42
N SER A 44 -1.95 -14.08 -16.59
CA SER A 44 -1.45 -15.18 -17.43
C SER A 44 -0.20 -15.82 -16.82
N ASP A 45 0.64 -15.00 -16.18
CA ASP A 45 2.00 -15.42 -15.86
C ASP A 45 2.13 -15.84 -14.39
N LEU A 46 1.65 -14.99 -13.46
CA LEU A 46 1.93 -15.19 -12.03
C LEU A 46 0.90 -16.06 -11.33
N ILE A 47 -0.40 -15.87 -11.59
CA ILE A 47 -1.46 -16.55 -10.83
C ILE A 47 -1.37 -18.07 -10.96
N SER A 48 -1.21 -18.58 -12.19
CA SER A 48 -1.12 -20.01 -12.45
C SER A 48 0.15 -20.62 -11.84
N SER A 49 1.29 -19.93 -11.99
CA SER A 49 2.58 -20.36 -11.45
C SER A 49 2.59 -20.40 -9.92
N LYS A 50 1.99 -19.40 -9.26
CA LYS A 50 1.94 -19.32 -7.80
C LYS A 50 0.93 -20.29 -7.19
N LYS A 51 -0.24 -20.47 -7.80
CA LYS A 51 -1.31 -21.31 -7.25
C LYS A 51 -1.10 -22.80 -7.49
N ASN A 52 -0.56 -23.19 -8.64
CA ASN A 52 -0.52 -24.60 -9.05
C ASN A 52 0.81 -25.29 -8.72
N VAL A 53 1.94 -24.57 -8.78
CA VAL A 53 3.29 -25.14 -8.64
C VAL A 53 4.18 -24.41 -7.63
N TYR A 54 3.66 -23.38 -6.96
CA TYR A 54 4.39 -22.61 -5.93
C TYR A 54 5.75 -22.07 -6.39
N TRP A 55 5.89 -21.70 -7.67
CA TRP A 55 7.08 -21.03 -8.16
C TRP A 55 7.23 -19.65 -7.54
N ARG A 56 8.47 -19.17 -7.40
CA ARG A 56 8.73 -17.76 -7.12
C ARG A 56 8.42 -16.97 -8.39
N THR A 57 7.86 -15.79 -8.22
CA THR A 57 7.39 -14.98 -9.34
C THR A 57 7.95 -13.55 -9.24
N MET A 58 8.40 -13.02 -10.37
CA MET A 58 8.78 -11.62 -10.51
C MET A 58 7.97 -10.99 -11.64
N LEU A 59 7.44 -9.80 -11.41
CA LEU A 59 6.70 -9.05 -12.43
C LEU A 59 7.56 -7.93 -13.03
N VAL A 60 7.56 -7.81 -14.35
CA VAL A 60 8.11 -6.67 -15.08
C VAL A 60 6.97 -5.69 -15.34
N VAL A 61 7.11 -4.46 -14.84
CA VAL A 61 6.10 -3.39 -14.95
C VAL A 61 6.74 -2.17 -15.60
N PRO A 62 6.74 -2.05 -16.93
CA PRO A 62 7.39 -0.94 -17.63
C PRO A 62 6.94 0.44 -17.16
N GLU A 63 5.66 0.59 -16.83
CA GLU A 63 5.02 1.82 -16.32
C GLU A 63 5.64 2.31 -15.00
N LEU A 64 6.30 1.42 -14.24
CA LEU A 64 7.01 1.77 -13.02
C LEU A 64 8.09 2.83 -13.28
N GLN A 65 8.73 2.82 -14.47
CA GLN A 65 9.79 3.78 -14.78
C GLN A 65 9.26 5.22 -14.80
N GLU A 66 8.07 5.43 -15.38
CA GLU A 66 7.43 6.73 -15.45
C GLU A 66 7.03 7.20 -14.04
N GLU A 67 6.41 6.31 -13.24
CA GLU A 67 6.05 6.64 -11.86
C GLU A 67 7.26 6.99 -10.97
N LEU A 68 8.37 6.26 -11.10
CA LEU A 68 9.60 6.57 -10.37
C LEU A 68 10.13 7.96 -10.75
N SER A 69 10.13 8.31 -12.04
CA SER A 69 10.54 9.64 -12.51
C SER A 69 9.68 10.76 -11.93
N ILE A 70 8.37 10.53 -11.80
CA ILE A 70 7.45 11.48 -11.19
C ILE A 70 7.74 11.63 -9.70
N GLN A 71 8.01 10.52 -8.98
CA GLN A 71 8.36 10.58 -7.56
C GLN A 71 9.67 11.34 -7.30
N GLU A 72 10.64 11.27 -8.21
CA GLU A 72 11.87 12.08 -8.13
C GLU A 72 11.58 13.58 -8.27
N THR A 73 10.59 13.98 -9.07
CA THR A 73 10.18 15.40 -9.20
C THR A 73 9.37 15.92 -8.01
N LEU A 74 8.66 15.03 -7.30
CA LEU A 74 7.79 15.37 -6.17
C LEU A 74 8.16 14.57 -4.91
N PRO A 75 9.39 14.70 -4.40
CA PRO A 75 9.85 13.89 -3.28
C PRO A 75 9.02 14.16 -2.03
N GLY A 76 8.61 13.08 -1.36
CA GLY A 76 7.87 13.15 -0.11
C GLY A 76 6.38 13.52 -0.23
N ILE A 77 5.83 13.73 -1.44
CA ILE A 77 4.42 14.08 -1.60
C ILE A 77 3.48 12.99 -1.05
N VAL A 78 3.83 11.71 -1.26
CA VAL A 78 3.06 10.56 -0.74
C VAL A 78 3.13 10.52 0.79
N ARG A 79 4.29 10.80 1.37
CA ARG A 79 4.48 10.90 2.83
C ARG A 79 3.63 12.03 3.41
N GLN A 80 3.69 13.22 2.81
CA GLN A 80 2.86 14.36 3.23
C GLN A 80 1.37 14.06 3.12
N LEU A 81 0.94 13.38 2.04
CA LEU A 81 -0.44 12.96 1.86
C LEU A 81 -0.87 12.00 2.98
N LYS A 82 -0.03 11.02 3.34
CA LYS A 82 -0.25 10.09 4.46
C LYS A 82 -0.39 10.84 5.78
N GLU A 83 0.56 11.72 6.10
CA GLU A 83 0.56 12.51 7.35
C GLU A 83 -0.69 13.41 7.47
N VAL A 84 -1.11 14.06 6.38
CA VAL A 84 -2.34 14.87 6.36
C VAL A 84 -3.57 13.98 6.53
N ASP A 85 -3.60 12.79 5.93
CA ASP A 85 -4.73 11.88 6.05
C ASP A 85 -4.87 11.31 7.47
N GLU A 86 -3.76 10.98 8.13
CA GLU A 86 -3.73 10.56 9.54
C GLU A 86 -4.24 11.67 10.48
N ARG A 87 -3.77 12.91 10.28
CA ARG A 87 -4.25 14.07 11.06
C ARG A 87 -5.72 14.36 10.82
N ARG A 88 -6.19 14.22 9.58
CA ARG A 88 -7.61 14.33 9.22
C ARG A 88 -8.44 13.30 9.97
N ILE A 89 -8.03 12.03 9.95
CA ILE A 89 -8.75 10.93 10.64
C ILE A 89 -8.77 11.18 12.15
N SER A 90 -7.66 11.63 12.74
CA SER A 90 -7.61 11.98 14.17
C SER A 90 -8.59 13.13 14.51
N THR A 91 -8.58 14.19 13.71
CA THR A 91 -9.48 15.35 13.91
C THR A 91 -10.95 14.96 13.67
N GLU A 92 -11.23 14.07 12.72
CA GLU A 92 -12.57 13.54 12.49
C GLU A 92 -13.11 12.79 13.72
N ARG A 93 -12.25 11.98 14.37
CA ARG A 93 -12.58 11.33 15.65
C ARG A 93 -12.84 12.36 16.75
N GLU A 94 -12.06 13.43 16.83
CA GLU A 94 -12.28 14.52 17.78
C GLU A 94 -13.63 15.22 17.56
N VAL A 95 -13.99 15.51 16.31
CA VAL A 95 -15.31 16.07 15.96
C VAL A 95 -16.43 15.14 16.39
N MET A 96 -16.30 13.82 16.16
CA MET A 96 -17.27 12.83 16.61
C MET A 96 -17.38 12.78 18.14
N HIS A 97 -16.25 12.85 18.84
CA HIS A 97 -16.19 12.90 20.30
C HIS A 97 -16.96 14.12 20.85
N TRP A 98 -16.70 15.32 20.33
CA TRP A 98 -17.42 16.52 20.76
C TRP A 98 -18.91 16.48 20.42
N LYS A 99 -19.31 15.88 19.30
CA LYS A 99 -20.73 15.66 18.98
C LYS A 99 -21.41 14.74 20.00
N ALA A 100 -20.74 13.68 20.45
CA ALA A 100 -21.27 12.77 21.46
C ALA A 100 -21.43 13.47 22.83
N ILE A 101 -20.44 14.27 23.22
CA ILE A 101 -20.53 15.12 24.43
C ILE A 101 -21.69 16.09 24.31
N GLU A 102 -21.83 16.80 23.18
CA GLU A 102 -22.92 17.75 22.97
C GLU A 102 -24.29 17.07 23.07
N GLY A 103 -24.44 15.86 22.52
CA GLY A 103 -25.65 15.05 22.65
C GLY A 103 -25.97 14.71 24.11
N SER A 104 -24.96 14.29 24.87
CA SER A 104 -25.10 13.97 26.29
C SER A 104 -25.46 15.21 27.13
N LEU A 105 -24.81 16.34 26.89
CA LEU A 105 -25.08 17.61 27.57
C LEU A 105 -26.47 18.15 27.27
N LYS A 106 -27.02 17.90 26.07
CA LYS A 106 -28.40 18.27 25.71
C LYS A 106 -29.44 17.43 26.44
N ALA A 107 -29.14 16.15 26.71
CA ALA A 107 -30.03 15.25 27.43
C ALA A 107 -30.14 15.60 28.92
N ILE A 108 -29.13 16.24 29.51
CA ILE A 108 -29.15 16.66 30.92
C ILE A 108 -30.13 17.84 31.09
N THR A 109 -31.06 17.67 32.02
CA THR A 109 -31.99 18.70 32.50
C THR A 109 -31.86 18.82 34.01
N THR A 110 -31.79 20.03 34.54
CA THR A 110 -31.72 20.30 35.99
C THR A 110 -32.67 21.45 36.35
N GLU A 111 -33.28 21.35 37.53
CA GLU A 111 -34.16 22.37 38.11
C GLU A 111 -33.37 23.40 38.95
N ASP A 112 -32.14 23.08 39.37
CA ASP A 112 -31.28 24.00 40.12
C ASP A 112 -30.76 25.13 39.21
N ARG A 113 -30.94 26.38 39.67
CA ARG A 113 -30.52 27.59 38.97
C ARG A 113 -29.00 27.68 38.82
N ALA A 114 -28.22 27.24 39.81
CA ALA A 114 -26.76 27.26 39.75
C ALA A 114 -26.23 26.26 38.72
N GLU A 115 -26.69 25.00 38.80
CA GLU A 115 -26.34 23.95 37.84
C GLU A 115 -26.77 24.30 36.41
N ARG A 116 -27.93 24.95 36.24
CA ARG A 116 -28.39 25.42 34.92
C ARG A 116 -27.47 26.47 34.31
N GLN A 117 -26.85 27.33 35.12
CA GLN A 117 -25.89 28.32 34.63
C GLN A 117 -24.58 27.68 34.20
N ASP A 118 -24.08 26.72 34.97
CA ASP A 118 -22.85 26.00 34.62
C ASP A 118 -23.05 25.06 33.42
N LEU A 119 -24.21 24.39 33.32
CA LEU A 119 -24.58 23.60 32.14
C LEU A 119 -24.64 24.45 30.87
N LYS A 120 -25.08 25.72 30.96
CA LYS A 120 -25.05 26.66 29.83
C LYS A 120 -23.61 27.00 29.41
N LYS A 121 -22.71 27.25 30.36
CA LYS A 121 -21.29 27.49 30.06
C LYS A 121 -20.67 26.27 29.40
N LEU A 122 -20.88 25.08 29.96
CA LEU A 122 -20.31 23.84 29.43
C LEU A 122 -20.82 23.51 28.02
N ARG A 123 -22.11 23.75 27.74
CA ARG A 123 -22.69 23.64 26.38
C ARG A 123 -22.05 24.64 25.42
N HIS A 124 -21.77 25.86 25.87
CA HIS A 124 -21.12 26.88 25.04
C HIS A 124 -19.66 26.51 24.71
N GLU A 125 -18.89 26.09 25.71
CA GLU A 125 -17.51 25.62 25.53
C GLU A 125 -17.44 24.42 24.58
N CYS A 126 -18.31 23.42 24.78
CA CYS A 126 -18.41 22.26 23.89
C CYS A 126 -18.75 22.67 22.45
N ALA A 127 -19.64 23.66 22.26
CA ALA A 127 -19.97 24.16 20.93
C ALA A 127 -18.79 24.88 20.25
N ILE A 128 -17.99 25.63 21.03
CA ILE A 128 -16.76 26.27 20.54
C ILE A 128 -15.73 25.23 20.14
N ALA A 129 -15.43 24.26 21.02
CA ALA A 129 -14.45 23.20 20.76
C ALA A 129 -14.85 22.37 19.52
N ARG A 130 -16.13 21.98 19.42
CA ARG A 130 -16.64 21.29 18.23
C ARG A 130 -16.45 22.12 16.97
N LYS A 131 -16.73 23.43 17.02
CA LYS A 131 -16.58 24.31 15.86
C LYS A 131 -15.11 24.40 15.44
N GLN A 132 -14.20 24.59 16.38
CA GLN A 132 -12.76 24.61 16.12
C GLN A 132 -12.29 23.32 15.44
N ALA A 133 -12.60 22.15 16.03
CA ALA A 133 -12.26 20.86 15.44
C ALA A 133 -12.86 20.66 14.04
N THR A 134 -14.09 21.13 13.82
CA THR A 134 -14.77 21.06 12.51
C THR A 134 -14.07 21.95 11.47
N ASP A 135 -13.62 23.14 11.85
CA ASP A 135 -12.94 24.06 10.94
C ASP A 135 -11.52 23.55 10.62
N THR A 136 -10.79 23.03 11.61
CA THR A 136 -9.51 22.34 11.39
C THR A 136 -9.66 21.12 10.46
N LEU A 137 -10.73 20.33 10.62
CA LEU A 137 -11.01 19.19 9.73
C LEU A 137 -11.20 19.65 8.27
N LYS A 138 -11.91 20.76 8.04
CA LYS A 138 -12.08 21.32 6.68
C LYS A 138 -10.74 21.74 6.08
N ASP A 139 -9.86 22.31 6.88
CA ASP A 139 -8.54 22.72 6.40
C ASP A 139 -7.69 21.51 6.01
N PHE A 140 -7.71 20.43 6.79
CA PHE A 140 -7.04 19.18 6.39
C PHE A 140 -7.66 18.56 5.14
N ILE A 141 -8.98 18.61 4.96
CA ILE A 141 -9.64 18.14 3.73
C ILE A 141 -9.15 18.94 2.51
N ARG A 142 -9.05 20.27 2.62
CA ARG A 142 -8.54 21.13 1.54
C ARG A 142 -7.07 20.86 1.23
N GLN A 143 -6.23 20.72 2.25
CA GLN A 143 -4.82 20.38 2.10
C GLN A 143 -4.65 19.03 1.39
N ARG A 144 -5.41 18.01 1.80
CA ARG A 144 -5.38 16.69 1.17
C ARG A 144 -5.77 16.77 -0.31
N GLU A 145 -6.82 17.51 -0.65
CA GLU A 145 -7.26 17.64 -2.04
C GLU A 145 -6.22 18.37 -2.90
N SER A 146 -5.56 19.40 -2.36
CA SER A 146 -4.46 20.08 -3.05
C SER A 146 -3.28 19.13 -3.32
N LEU A 147 -2.86 18.35 -2.33
CA LEU A 147 -1.79 17.35 -2.49
C LEU A 147 -2.18 16.26 -3.48
N ARG A 148 -3.41 15.76 -3.41
CA ARG A 148 -3.93 14.75 -4.33
C ARG A 148 -3.99 15.28 -5.76
N SER A 149 -4.45 16.51 -5.96
CA SER A 149 -4.51 17.14 -7.28
C SER A 149 -3.10 17.27 -7.88
N ARG A 150 -2.12 17.74 -7.10
CA ARG A 150 -0.71 17.83 -7.53
C ARG A 150 -0.14 16.48 -7.96
N LEU A 151 -0.40 15.42 -7.17
CA LEU A 151 0.03 14.07 -7.52
C LEU A 151 -0.66 13.58 -8.81
N SER A 152 -1.98 13.77 -8.91
CA SER A 152 -2.76 13.35 -10.07
C SER A 152 -2.33 14.05 -11.36
N THR A 153 -1.99 15.34 -11.30
CA THR A 153 -1.51 16.10 -12.47
C THR A 153 -0.10 15.73 -12.91
N ALA A 154 0.70 15.17 -12.00
CA ALA A 154 2.04 14.71 -12.31
C ALA A 154 2.03 13.30 -12.93
N THR A 155 1.04 12.49 -12.56
CA THR A 155 0.74 11.18 -13.18
C THR A 155 -0.17 11.34 -14.40
N ASN A 156 -0.72 10.22 -14.90
CA ASN A 156 -1.72 10.26 -15.96
C ASN A 156 -2.91 11.16 -15.57
N THR A 157 -3.25 12.11 -16.44
CA THR A 157 -4.27 13.13 -16.17
C THR A 157 -5.69 12.57 -16.04
N GLN A 158 -5.97 11.42 -16.65
CA GLN A 158 -7.30 10.80 -16.65
C GLN A 158 -7.45 9.76 -15.55
N TRP A 159 -6.41 8.94 -15.33
CA TRP A 159 -6.49 7.75 -14.49
C TRP A 159 -5.65 7.84 -13.20
N GLY A 160 -4.73 8.81 -13.11
CA GLY A 160 -3.81 8.93 -11.98
C GLY A 160 -2.69 7.89 -12.00
N SER A 161 -2.23 7.50 -10.82
CA SER A 161 -1.21 6.46 -10.62
C SER A 161 -1.77 5.07 -10.88
N LEU A 162 -0.95 4.20 -11.46
CA LEU A 162 -1.25 2.78 -11.65
C LEU A 162 -1.26 2.04 -10.30
N PHE A 163 -0.40 2.40 -9.35
CA PHE A 163 -0.25 1.68 -8.09
C PHE A 163 -1.11 2.23 -6.95
N ARG A 164 -1.40 3.54 -6.92
CA ARG A 164 -2.10 4.19 -5.79
C ARG A 164 -3.29 5.06 -6.19
N ALA A 165 -4.35 4.97 -5.39
CA ALA A 165 -5.52 5.84 -5.42
C ALA A 165 -5.60 6.63 -4.11
N GLY A 166 -4.84 7.72 -4.01
CA GLY A 166 -4.72 8.47 -2.76
C GLY A 166 -3.84 7.73 -1.74
N SER A 167 -4.39 7.42 -0.56
CA SER A 167 -3.69 6.65 0.48
C SER A 167 -3.75 5.13 0.27
N GLU A 168 -4.71 4.64 -0.53
CA GLU A 168 -4.88 3.21 -0.80
C GLU A 168 -4.17 2.75 -2.07
N LEU A 169 -3.94 1.44 -2.15
CA LEU A 169 -3.52 0.78 -3.38
C LEU A 169 -4.69 0.67 -4.35
N THR A 170 -4.39 0.82 -5.65
CA THR A 170 -5.34 0.45 -6.70
C THR A 170 -5.55 -1.07 -6.70
N TYR A 171 -6.54 -1.53 -7.47
CA TYR A 171 -6.72 -2.96 -7.70
C TYR A 171 -5.44 -3.62 -8.26
N TYR A 172 -4.80 -2.98 -9.24
CA TYR A 172 -3.53 -3.44 -9.79
C TYR A 172 -2.42 -3.49 -8.73
N GLY A 173 -2.29 -2.45 -7.90
CA GLY A 173 -1.31 -2.42 -6.81
C GLY A 173 -1.50 -3.56 -5.80
N ARG A 174 -2.75 -3.88 -5.43
CA ARG A 174 -3.05 -5.04 -4.55
C ARG A 174 -2.67 -6.37 -5.21
N GLN A 175 -2.96 -6.53 -6.50
CA GLN A 175 -2.59 -7.73 -7.24
C GLN A 175 -1.06 -7.90 -7.35
N LEU A 176 -0.35 -6.79 -7.52
CA LEU A 176 1.10 -6.80 -7.52
C LEU A 176 1.64 -7.36 -6.19
N GLU A 177 1.17 -6.84 -5.06
CA GLU A 177 1.55 -7.31 -3.72
C GLU A 177 1.19 -8.79 -3.51
N ASP A 178 -0.01 -9.20 -3.92
CA ASP A 178 -0.49 -10.57 -3.71
C ASP A 178 0.25 -11.60 -4.55
N TYR A 179 0.64 -11.27 -5.79
CA TYR A 179 1.10 -12.27 -6.75
C TYR A 179 2.60 -12.20 -7.05
N ALA A 180 3.24 -11.05 -6.99
CA ALA A 180 4.66 -10.90 -7.30
C ALA A 180 5.50 -10.94 -6.01
N CYS A 181 6.52 -11.80 -5.96
CA CYS A 181 7.49 -11.75 -4.87
C CYS A 181 8.43 -10.54 -4.98
N THR A 182 8.73 -10.14 -6.21
CA THR A 182 9.52 -8.96 -6.56
C THR A 182 8.95 -8.35 -7.84
N TYR A 183 9.20 -7.07 -8.08
CA TYR A 183 8.83 -6.42 -9.33
C TYR A 183 9.87 -5.37 -9.72
N THR A 184 9.94 -5.07 -11.01
CA THR A 184 10.94 -4.17 -11.58
C THR A 184 10.42 -3.54 -12.87
N SER A 185 10.96 -2.39 -13.30
CA SER A 185 10.59 -1.79 -14.59
C SER A 185 11.12 -2.60 -15.79
N ASN A 186 12.27 -3.27 -15.61
CA ASN A 186 12.88 -4.12 -16.63
C ASN A 186 13.55 -5.34 -15.98
N ALA A 187 13.44 -6.51 -16.63
CA ALA A 187 14.13 -7.72 -16.22
C ALA A 187 15.66 -7.56 -16.21
N THR A 188 16.22 -6.71 -17.07
CA THR A 188 17.66 -6.42 -17.11
C THR A 188 18.15 -5.78 -15.82
N ASN A 189 17.29 -5.18 -15.01
CA ASN A 189 17.67 -4.61 -13.71
C ASN A 189 18.23 -5.66 -12.74
N LEU A 190 17.98 -6.96 -12.97
CA LEU A 190 18.62 -8.03 -12.21
C LEU A 190 20.14 -8.10 -12.40
N ILE A 191 20.69 -7.55 -13.50
CA ILE A 191 22.15 -7.54 -13.75
C ILE A 191 22.92 -6.72 -12.71
N PHE A 192 22.24 -5.78 -12.04
CA PHE A 192 22.83 -4.95 -11.01
C PHE A 192 22.94 -5.66 -9.66
N TYR A 193 22.45 -6.90 -9.55
CA TYR A 193 22.52 -7.71 -8.35
C TYR A 193 23.45 -8.92 -8.55
N PRO A 194 24.25 -9.29 -7.54
CA PRO A 194 25.04 -10.50 -7.63
C PRO A 194 24.14 -11.75 -7.63
N PRO A 195 24.55 -12.87 -8.26
CA PRO A 195 23.73 -14.08 -8.36
C PRO A 195 23.29 -14.71 -7.04
N ASN A 196 23.98 -14.39 -5.93
CA ASN A 196 23.67 -14.85 -4.58
C ASN A 196 22.94 -13.79 -3.74
N HIS A 197 22.40 -12.75 -4.35
CA HIS A 197 21.66 -11.70 -3.64
C HIS A 197 20.38 -12.27 -3.00
N TYR A 198 20.10 -11.84 -1.77
CA TYR A 198 18.89 -12.22 -1.04
C TYR A 198 17.98 -10.99 -0.87
N PHE A 199 16.92 -10.93 -1.68
CA PHE A 199 15.92 -9.87 -1.60
C PHE A 199 15.11 -9.96 -0.30
N ARG A 200 14.96 -8.84 0.42
CA ARG A 200 14.18 -8.73 1.66
C ARG A 200 13.12 -7.66 1.52
N SER A 201 11.88 -7.99 1.89
CA SER A 201 10.84 -6.99 2.10
C SER A 201 11.06 -6.31 3.46
N PRO A 202 10.80 -5.00 3.59
CA PRO A 202 10.61 -4.40 4.90
C PRO A 202 9.47 -5.10 5.66
N MET A 203 9.48 -4.96 6.99
CA MET A 203 8.42 -5.48 7.83
C MET A 203 7.18 -4.59 7.69
N ASP A 204 6.05 -5.21 7.37
CA ASP A 204 4.74 -4.56 7.44
C ASP A 204 4.23 -4.58 8.88
N TYR A 205 3.70 -3.46 9.33
CA TYR A 205 3.08 -3.35 10.66
C TYR A 205 1.59 -3.66 10.58
N LEU A 206 1.11 -4.46 11.52
CA LEU A 206 -0.31 -4.69 11.73
C LEU A 206 -0.96 -3.45 12.39
N PRO A 207 -2.28 -3.22 12.21
CA PRO A 207 -2.93 -2.02 12.75
C PRO A 207 -2.85 -1.81 14.27
N HIS A 208 -2.49 -2.85 15.03
CA HIS A 208 -2.35 -2.81 16.49
C HIS A 208 -0.88 -2.75 16.94
N GLU A 209 0.06 -2.89 16.02
CA GLU A 209 1.48 -2.79 16.30
C GLU A 209 1.87 -1.31 16.33
N LEU A 210 2.45 -0.87 17.44
CA LEU A 210 2.93 0.49 17.59
C LEU A 210 4.32 0.58 16.97
N GLU A 211 4.43 1.30 15.86
CA GLU A 211 5.72 1.75 15.33
C GLU A 211 6.36 2.59 16.44
N SER A 212 7.43 2.09 17.08
CA SER A 212 8.15 2.86 18.08
C SER A 212 8.69 4.11 17.40
N MET A 213 8.15 5.29 17.77
CA MET A 213 8.63 6.59 17.33
C MET A 213 10.10 6.79 17.66
#